data_AF-A0A523YCI7-F1
#
_entry.id   AF-A0A523YCI7-F1
#
_cell.length_a   1.000
_cell.length_b   1.000
_cell.length_c   1.000
_cell.angle_alpha   90.00
_cell.angle_beta   90.00
_cell.angle_gamma   90.00
#
_symmetry.space_group_name_H-M   'P 1'
#
loop_
_entity.id
_entity.type
_entity.pdbx_description
1 polymer ?
#
loop_
_entity_poly.entity_id
_entity_poly.type
_entity_poly.pdbx_seq_one_letter_code
_entity_poly.pdbx_strand_id
1 'polypeptide(L)' 'MTNLNVKEVSKMVREYFDEIKKSKFIFDVISVEYDDEEDAWTVSCEVANVFDEEPRHYEVKVDDETEEISDVREID' A
#
# COMPACT_ATOMS: atom_id res chain seq x y z
N MET A 1 -2.55 4.88 -20.73
CA MET A 1 -1.77 3.63 -20.57
C MET A 1 -1.13 3.80 -19.22
N THR A 2 -1.41 2.92 -18.27
CA THR A 2 -0.79 3.02 -16.94
C THR A 2 0.70 2.67 -17.05
N ASN A 3 1.56 3.41 -16.37
CA ASN A 3 2.98 3.09 -16.29
C ASN A 3 3.20 1.90 -15.34
N LEU A 4 2.40 1.84 -14.27
CA LEU A 4 2.46 0.78 -13.29
C LEU A 4 1.43 -0.32 -13.57
N ASN A 5 1.65 -1.46 -12.95
CA ASN A 5 0.66 -2.52 -12.84
C ASN A 5 0.46 -2.94 -11.38
N VAL A 6 -0.62 -3.67 -11.13
CA VAL A 6 -1.03 -4.16 -9.79
C VAL A 6 0.13 -4.80 -9.00
N LYS A 7 1.02 -5.55 -9.66
CA LYS A 7 2.14 -6.21 -8.96
C LYS A 7 3.20 -5.22 -8.51
N GLU A 8 3.51 -4.23 -9.35
CA GLU A 8 4.50 -3.19 -9.06
C GLU A 8 4.01 -2.30 -7.92
N VAL A 9 2.76 -1.84 -7.98
CA VAL A 9 2.14 -1.03 -6.93
C VAL A 9 2.12 -1.80 -5.60
N SER A 10 1.67 -3.06 -5.60
CA SER A 10 1.65 -3.89 -4.39
C SER A 10 3.05 -4.08 -3.80
N LYS A 11 4.08 -4.20 -4.64
CA LYS A 11 5.47 -4.33 -4.21
C LYS A 11 5.97 -3.04 -3.57
N MET A 12 5.69 -1.89 -4.17
CA MET A 12 6.08 -0.58 -3.65
C MET A 12 5.48 -0.33 -2.26
N VAL A 13 4.18 -0.59 -2.10
CA VAL A 13 3.50 -0.41 -0.80
C VAL A 13 4.10 -1.33 0.27
N ARG A 14 4.41 -2.58 -0.09
CA ARG A 14 5.09 -3.50 0.84
C ARG A 14 6.47 -2.98 1.24
N GLU A 15 7.28 -2.54 0.28
CA GLU A 15 8.63 -2.02 0.52
C GLU A 15 8.60 -0.79 1.45
N TYR A 16 7.62 0.10 1.27
CA TYR A 16 7.38 1.23 2.17
C TYR A 16 7.16 0.80 3.63
N PHE A 17 6.32 -0.21 3.87
CA PHE A 17 6.13 -0.73 5.22
C PHE A 17 7.36 -1.48 5.75
N ASP A 18 8.12 -2.17 4.89
CA ASP A 18 9.38 -2.83 5.26
C ASP A 18 10.44 -1.80 5.72
N GLU A 19 10.49 -0.60 5.14
CA GLU A 19 11.42 0.45 5.55
C GLU A 19 11.03 1.11 6.88
N ILE A 20 9.73 1.26 7.14
CA ILE A 20 9.24 1.97 8.33
C ILE A 20 9.09 1.03 9.53
N LYS A 21 8.64 -0.21 9.31
CA LYS A 21 8.44 -1.20 10.37
C LYS A 21 9.77 -1.94 10.62
N LYS A 22 10.46 -1.56 11.70
CA LYS A 22 11.71 -2.23 12.15
C LYS A 22 11.52 -3.67 12.66
N SER A 23 10.28 -4.10 12.86
CA SER A 23 9.90 -5.40 13.43
C SER A 23 9.26 -6.26 12.34
N LYS A 24 9.34 -7.59 12.47
CA LYS A 24 8.65 -8.50 11.56
C LYS A 24 7.14 -8.21 11.55
N PHE A 25 6.56 -8.07 10.38
CA PHE A 25 5.14 -7.89 10.18
C PHE A 25 4.60 -8.87 9.13
N ILE A 26 3.30 -9.12 9.20
CA ILE A 26 2.51 -9.74 8.16
C ILE A 26 1.89 -8.59 7.35
N PHE A 27 1.95 -8.74 6.04
CA PHE A 27 1.41 -7.78 5.08
C PHE A 27 0.50 -8.53 4.12
N ASP A 28 -0.77 -8.15 4.09
CA ASP A 28 -1.77 -8.73 3.20
C ASP A 28 -2.43 -7.64 2.37
N VAL A 29 -2.60 -7.88 1.07
CA VAL A 29 -3.24 -6.92 0.15
C VAL A 29 -4.69 -7.31 -0.02
N ILE A 30 -5.60 -6.41 0.32
CA ILE A 30 -7.04 -6.63 0.25
C ILE A 30 -7.56 -6.26 -1.14
N SER A 31 -7.22 -5.07 -1.62
CA SER A 31 -7.61 -4.58 -2.95
C SER A 31 -6.55 -3.64 -3.51
N VAL A 32 -6.55 -3.57 -4.85
CA VAL A 32 -5.74 -2.63 -5.62
C VAL A 32 -6.62 -2.11 -6.74
N GLU A 33 -6.90 -0.82 -6.73
CA GLU A 33 -7.81 -0.15 -7.66
C GLU A 33 -7.08 1.02 -8.29
N TYR A 34 -7.22 1.18 -9.60
CA TYR A 34 -6.70 2.35 -10.31
C TYR A 34 -7.83 3.35 -10.51
N ASP A 35 -7.57 4.61 -10.19
CA ASP A 35 -8.47 5.73 -10.38
C ASP A 35 -8.01 6.54 -11.60
N ASP A 36 -8.76 6.43 -12.71
CA ASP A 36 -8.50 7.17 -13.95
C ASP A 36 -8.72 8.69 -13.80
N GLU A 37 -9.44 9.17 -12.78
CA GLU A 37 -9.70 10.60 -12.56
C GLU A 37 -8.54 11.26 -11.81
N GLU A 38 -7.94 10.56 -10.86
CA GLU A 38 -6.77 11.02 -10.10
C GLU A 38 -5.42 10.53 -10.65
N ASP A 39 -5.43 9.69 -11.70
CA ASP A 39 -4.25 9.03 -12.28
C ASP A 39 -3.38 8.31 -11.22
N ALA A 40 -4.06 7.64 -10.29
CA ALA A 40 -3.44 7.07 -9.11
C ALA A 40 -4.00 5.70 -8.76
N TRP A 41 -3.14 4.85 -8.20
CA TRP A 41 -3.50 3.56 -7.63
C TRP A 41 -3.80 3.69 -6.15
N THR A 42 -4.90 3.09 -5.72
CA THR A 42 -5.25 2.93 -4.30
C THR A 42 -5.06 1.47 -3.91
N VAL A 43 -4.26 1.23 -2.88
CA VAL A 43 -3.99 -0.09 -2.30
C VAL A 43 -4.58 -0.12 -0.90
N SER A 44 -5.55 -1.00 -0.67
CA SER A 44 -6.02 -1.34 0.67
C SER A 44 -5.26 -2.57 1.17
N CYS A 45 -4.62 -2.46 2.33
CA CYS A 45 -3.80 -3.53 2.90
C CYS A 45 -3.95 -3.65 4.41
N GLU A 46 -3.65 -4.84 4.92
CA GLU A 46 -3.59 -5.15 6.33
C GLU A 46 -2.12 -5.32 6.75
N VAL A 47 -1.72 -4.65 7.83
CA VAL A 47 -0.38 -4.72 8.40
C VAL A 47 -0.49 -5.14 9.86
N ALA A 48 -0.06 -6.36 10.17
CA ALA A 48 -0.04 -6.91 11.51
C ALA A 48 1.40 -7.08 11.99
N ASN A 49 1.77 -6.48 13.11
CA ASN A 49 3.04 -6.81 13.76
C ASN A 49 2.92 -8.19 14.38
N VAL A 50 3.92 -9.06 14.19
CA VAL A 50 3.87 -10.45 14.71
C VAL A 50 3.80 -10.55 16.24
N PHE A 51 4.00 -9.42 16.93
CA PHE A 51 3.91 -9.29 18.37
C PHE A 51 2.68 -8.48 18.85
N ASP A 52 1.94 -7.83 17.96
CA ASP A 52 0.69 -7.13 18.31
C ASP A 52 -0.51 -8.06 18.12
N GLU A 53 -1.55 -7.87 18.93
CA GLU A 53 -2.75 -8.71 18.90
C GLU A 53 -3.73 -8.32 17.79
N GLU A 54 -3.69 -7.08 17.28
CA GLU A 54 -4.65 -6.59 16.28
C GLU A 54 -3.96 -6.08 15.01
N PRO A 55 -4.38 -6.53 13.82
CA PRO A 55 -3.94 -5.96 12.56
C PRO A 55 -4.44 -4.54 12.39
N ARG A 56 -3.69 -3.73 11.64
CA ARG A 56 -4.12 -2.38 11.25
C ARG A 56 -4.35 -2.33 9.75
N HIS A 57 -5.44 -1.68 9.37
CA HIS A 57 -5.79 -1.50 7.95
C HIS A 57 -5.25 -0.17 7.46
N TYR A 58 -4.74 -0.17 6.23
CA TYR A 58 -4.21 1.03 5.58
C TYR A 58 -4.78 1.14 4.17
N GLU A 59 -5.00 2.38 3.77
CA GLU A 59 -5.19 2.78 2.38
C GLU A 59 -3.95 3.57 1.95
N VAL A 60 -3.36 3.18 0.81
CA VAL A 60 -2.14 3.78 0.28
C VAL A 60 -2.37 4.21 -1.15
N LYS A 61 -2.12 5.49 -1.44
CA LYS A 61 -2.17 6.04 -2.79
C LYS A 61 -0.79 6.08 -3.43
N VAL A 62 -0.69 5.61 -4.66
CA VAL A 62 0.51 5.59 -5.48
C VAL A 62 0.21 6.28 -6.80
N ASP A 63 0.95 7.33 -7.10
CA ASP A 63 0.79 8.10 -8.34
C ASP A 63 1.37 7.32 -9.54
N ASP A 64 0.58 7.17 -10.61
CA ASP A 64 0.99 6.35 -11.77
C ASP A 64 2.00 7.06 -12.68
N GLU A 65 2.05 8.39 -12.69
CA GLU A 65 3.02 9.14 -13.52
C GLU A 65 4.41 9.23 -12.86
N THR A 66 4.44 9.48 -11.57
CA THR A 66 5.68 9.71 -10.81
C THR A 66 6.25 8.44 -10.20
N GLU A 67 5.45 7.38 -10.10
CA GLU A 67 5.82 6.13 -9.43
C GLU A 67 6.20 6.35 -7.96
N GLU A 68 5.51 7.27 -7.27
CA GLU A 68 5.73 7.61 -5.86
C GLU A 68 4.47 7.40 -5.00
N ILE A 69 4.66 7.07 -3.73
CA ILE A 69 3.57 7.02 -2.74
C ILE A 69 3.18 8.45 -2.38
N SER A 70 1.95 8.83 -2.70
CA SER A 70 1.44 10.19 -2.51
C SER A 70 0.70 10.36 -1.18
N ASP A 71 0.01 9.32 -0.69
CA ASP A 71 -0.72 9.35 0.58
C ASP A 71 -0.76 7.97 1.26
N VAL A 72 -0.75 7.97 2.60
CA VAL A 72 -0.87 6.75 3.43
C VAL A 72 -1.78 7.06 4.60
N ARG A 73 -2.87 6.30 4.72
CA ARG A 73 -3.88 6.53 5.76
C ARG A 73 -4.27 5.24 6.46
N GLU A 74 -4.24 5.25 7.79
CA GLU A 74 -4.81 4.17 8.60
C GLU A 74 -6.35 4.28 8.57
N ILE A 75 -7.02 3.15 8.30
CA ILE A 75 -8.49 3.04 8.26
C ILE A 75 -8.95 2.02 9.31
N ASP A 76 -10.16 2.23 9.84
CA ASP A 76 -10.76 1.42 10.91
C ASP A 76 -11.67 0.32 10.33
#